data_AF-A0A7V9RBS2-F1
#
_entry.id   AF-A0A7V9RBS2-F1
#
_cell.length_a   1.000
_cell.length_b   1.000
_cell.length_c   1.000
_cell.angle_alpha   90.00
_cell.angle_beta   90.00
_cell.angle_gamma   90.00
#
_symmetry.space_group_name_H-M   'P 1'
#
loop_
_entity.id
_entity.type
_entity.pdbx_description
1 polymer ?
#
loop_
_entity_poly.entity_id
_entity_poly.type
_entity_poly.pdbx_seq_one_letter_code
_entity_poly.pdbx_strand_id
1 'polypeptide(L)'
;MAKAKAASRSKLVTDPAGRLGILLAAWRESRAPDLSSLVARASRIAARGREAITGTNPKDLQLAWLAVEAKHDPVDLDRLLATLTDGRCEHAIERLAKLAKWPVDSRTIEKLVTIVEADPALRRGEVSPVPFTSLPNRPFWKSLLALLQDHGDATIVPRLRAIAARETRSGFAEWLSRSLTKLIPILEAHTPSTSTDPQIAAIAAHIERDESADQPTVETGDSLYAAVWAAPDDDAPRLVLADFLSERGDPRGEFISLQLARHANTLDAAGKKREKELLKRHKKQWLGPIAPLIQLHNLRFERGFLVTCQLEPNAELEKTLGAHPAWSTIREYLIHHYSINAGTGKRLVALLEKHGAQRTQQKFTRGIE
;
A
#
# COMPACT_ATOMS: atom_id res chain seq x y z
N MET A 1 -10.60 46.25 -8.28
CA MET A 1 -9.95 45.09 -8.92
C MET A 1 -9.03 44.27 -8.00
N ALA A 2 -8.13 44.90 -7.21
CA ALA A 2 -7.18 44.16 -6.36
C ALA A 2 -7.83 43.24 -5.30
N LYS A 3 -8.89 43.70 -4.62
CA LYS A 3 -9.61 42.93 -3.58
C LYS A 3 -10.30 41.68 -4.13
N ALA A 4 -10.88 41.76 -5.33
CA ALA A 4 -11.50 40.62 -6.02
C ALA A 4 -10.46 39.58 -6.48
N LYS A 5 -9.30 40.04 -6.96
CA LYS A 5 -8.18 39.16 -7.35
C LYS A 5 -7.57 38.44 -6.13
N ALA A 6 -7.50 39.11 -4.97
CA ALA A 6 -7.06 38.51 -3.71
C ALA A 6 -8.05 37.46 -3.18
N ALA A 7 -9.35 37.75 -3.20
CA ALA A 7 -10.39 36.81 -2.78
C ALA A 7 -10.45 35.56 -3.69
N SER A 8 -10.35 35.75 -5.01
CA SER A 8 -10.28 34.63 -5.96
C SER A 8 -9.03 33.77 -5.78
N ARG A 9 -7.88 34.38 -5.42
CA ARG A 9 -6.64 33.65 -5.13
C ARG A 9 -6.71 32.86 -3.83
N SER A 10 -7.32 33.43 -2.79
CA SER A 10 -7.53 32.73 -1.51
C SER A 10 -8.40 31.47 -1.68
N LYS A 11 -9.44 31.54 -2.52
CA LYS A 11 -10.31 30.39 -2.83
C LYS A 11 -9.57 29.25 -3.55
N LEU A 12 -8.63 29.56 -4.43
CA LEU A 12 -7.82 28.56 -5.14
C LEU A 12 -6.83 27.83 -4.22
N VAL A 13 -6.33 28.50 -3.18
CA VAL A 13 -5.44 27.88 -2.18
C VAL A 13 -6.22 26.91 -1.28
N THR A 14 -7.51 27.15 -1.04
CA THR A 14 -8.34 26.23 -0.24
C THR A 14 -8.85 25.02 -1.03
N ASP A 15 -9.03 25.15 -2.35
CA ASP A 15 -9.49 24.09 -3.22
C ASP A 15 -8.35 23.12 -3.61
N PRO A 16 -8.49 21.79 -3.47
CA PRO A 16 -7.47 20.82 -3.88
C PRO A 16 -7.03 20.95 -5.35
N ALA A 17 -7.97 21.11 -6.29
CA ALA A 17 -7.65 21.24 -7.70
C ALA A 17 -6.95 22.58 -8.01
N GLY A 18 -7.42 23.67 -7.39
CA GLY A 18 -6.77 24.99 -7.47
C GLY A 18 -5.32 24.97 -6.99
N ARG A 19 -5.02 24.30 -5.86
CA ARG A 19 -3.64 24.12 -5.36
C ARG A 19 -2.75 23.38 -6.35
N LEU A 20 -3.25 22.28 -6.91
CA LEU A 20 -2.51 21.54 -7.95
C LEU A 20 -2.19 22.46 -9.14
N GLY A 21 -3.15 23.27 -9.60
CA GLY A 21 -2.94 24.23 -10.68
C GLY A 21 -1.85 25.26 -10.40
N ILE A 22 -1.82 25.82 -9.19
CA ILE A 22 -0.78 26.78 -8.76
C ILE A 22 0.60 26.11 -8.71
N LEU A 23 0.70 24.93 -8.10
CA LEU A 23 1.96 24.19 -8.03
C LEU A 23 2.50 23.80 -9.40
N LEU A 24 1.62 23.39 -10.33
CA LEU A 24 2.01 23.08 -11.70
C LEU A 24 2.51 24.32 -12.45
N ALA A 25 1.90 25.48 -12.24
CA ALA A 25 2.38 26.74 -12.83
C ALA A 25 3.77 27.10 -12.28
N ALA A 26 3.94 27.10 -10.96
CA ALA A 26 5.22 27.37 -10.30
C ALA A 26 6.32 26.39 -10.73
N TRP A 27 5.98 25.10 -10.83
CA TRP A 27 6.94 24.08 -11.28
C TRP A 27 7.32 24.23 -12.76
N ARG A 28 6.42 24.66 -13.65
CA ARG A 28 6.76 24.90 -15.07
C ARG A 28 7.74 26.06 -15.23
N GLU A 29 7.63 27.08 -14.38
CA GLU A 29 8.54 28.23 -14.40
C GLU A 29 9.92 27.87 -13.84
N SER A 30 9.98 27.15 -12.72
CA SER A 30 11.25 26.93 -12.02
C SER A 30 11.89 25.56 -12.28
N ARG A 31 11.11 24.54 -12.65
CA ARG A 31 11.51 23.12 -12.67
C ARG A 31 12.05 22.59 -11.34
N ALA A 32 11.71 23.23 -10.23
CA ALA A 32 12.29 22.91 -8.93
C ALA A 32 11.90 21.48 -8.45
N PRO A 33 12.86 20.63 -8.01
CA PRO A 33 12.58 19.24 -7.61
C PRO A 33 11.63 19.11 -6.40
N ASP A 34 11.73 20.02 -5.44
CA ASP A 34 10.86 20.11 -4.26
C ASP A 34 9.39 20.33 -4.66
N LEU A 35 9.15 21.16 -5.67
CA LEU A 35 7.82 21.35 -6.24
C LEU A 35 7.29 20.10 -6.94
N SER A 36 8.14 19.29 -7.58
CA SER A 36 7.70 18.02 -8.18
C SER A 36 7.10 17.08 -7.12
N SER A 37 7.74 16.98 -5.95
CA SER A 37 7.22 16.22 -4.81
C SER A 37 5.88 16.76 -4.30
N LEU A 38 5.75 18.08 -4.19
CA LEU A 38 4.49 18.72 -3.78
C LEU A 38 3.38 18.54 -4.83
N VAL A 39 3.68 18.62 -6.13
CA VAL A 39 2.74 18.33 -7.22
C VAL A 39 2.20 16.91 -7.10
N ALA A 40 3.07 15.91 -6.88
CA ALA A 40 2.65 14.53 -6.71
C ALA A 40 1.71 14.33 -5.51
N ARG A 41 1.99 14.98 -4.38
CA ARG A 41 1.13 14.96 -3.17
C ARG A 41 -0.22 15.65 -3.43
N ALA A 42 -0.19 16.86 -3.99
CA ALA A 42 -1.40 17.62 -4.33
C ALA A 42 -2.29 16.89 -5.34
N SER A 43 -1.68 16.22 -6.32
CA SER A 43 -2.38 15.42 -7.33
C SER A 43 -3.23 14.32 -6.67
N ARG A 44 -2.65 13.56 -5.73
CA ARG A 44 -3.37 12.50 -5.00
C ARG A 44 -4.59 13.04 -4.25
N ILE A 45 -4.42 14.17 -3.55
CA ILE A 45 -5.52 14.80 -2.80
C ILE A 45 -6.61 15.28 -3.77
N ALA A 46 -6.23 15.96 -4.85
CA ALA A 46 -7.19 16.50 -5.81
C ALA A 46 -7.95 15.39 -6.56
N ALA A 47 -7.32 14.23 -6.78
CA ALA A 47 -7.92 13.09 -7.45
C ALA A 47 -8.78 12.20 -6.55
N ARG A 48 -8.97 12.54 -5.26
CA ARG A 48 -9.86 11.78 -4.37
C ARG A 48 -11.27 11.66 -4.98
N GLY A 49 -11.80 10.44 -5.01
CA GLY A 49 -13.10 10.12 -5.63
C GLY A 49 -13.08 10.00 -7.16
N ARG A 50 -11.94 10.18 -7.84
CA ARG A 50 -11.81 9.87 -9.27
C ARG A 50 -11.63 8.37 -9.46
N GLU A 51 -12.49 7.76 -10.25
CA GLU A 51 -12.41 6.34 -10.57
C GLU A 51 -11.26 6.03 -11.55
N ALA A 52 -10.72 4.82 -11.43
CA ALA A 52 -9.74 4.29 -12.38
C ALA A 52 -10.34 4.20 -13.79
N ILE A 53 -9.50 4.36 -14.81
CA ILE A 53 -9.93 4.17 -16.20
C ILE A 53 -9.91 2.67 -16.48
N THR A 54 -11.08 2.08 -16.70
CA THR A 54 -11.23 0.64 -16.94
C THR A 54 -11.89 0.38 -18.29
N GLY A 55 -11.68 -0.81 -18.84
CA GLY A 55 -12.39 -1.30 -20.01
C GLY A 55 -12.38 -2.83 -20.08
N THR A 56 -13.45 -3.42 -20.60
CA THR A 56 -13.62 -4.88 -20.72
C THR A 56 -12.66 -5.52 -21.73
N ASN A 57 -12.13 -4.73 -22.66
CA ASN A 57 -11.09 -5.13 -23.60
C ASN A 57 -10.20 -3.92 -23.95
N PRO A 58 -9.07 -4.10 -24.67
CA PRO A 58 -8.16 -3.00 -24.99
C PRO A 58 -8.78 -1.85 -25.80
N LYS A 59 -9.83 -2.11 -26.59
CA LYS A 59 -10.54 -1.07 -27.37
C LYS A 59 -11.44 -0.24 -26.46
N ASP A 60 -12.17 -0.88 -25.56
CA ASP A 60 -13.02 -0.19 -24.60
C ASP A 60 -12.19 0.65 -23.63
N LEU A 61 -11.05 0.12 -23.17
CA LEU A 61 -10.09 0.88 -22.36
C LEU A 61 -9.57 2.11 -23.12
N GLN A 62 -9.29 1.98 -24.42
CA GLN A 62 -8.84 3.11 -25.24
C GLN A 62 -9.92 4.19 -25.37
N LEU A 63 -11.17 3.80 -25.62
CA LEU A 63 -12.28 4.74 -25.70
C LEU A 63 -12.50 5.47 -24.36
N ALA A 64 -12.48 4.73 -23.24
CA ALA A 64 -12.59 5.32 -21.91
C ALA A 64 -11.42 6.28 -21.61
N TRP A 65 -10.20 5.91 -21.97
CA TRP A 65 -9.02 6.75 -21.81
C TRP A 65 -9.14 8.05 -22.60
N LEU A 66 -9.52 7.98 -23.88
CA LEU A 66 -9.70 9.15 -24.74
C LEU A 66 -10.83 10.07 -24.24
N ALA A 67 -11.90 9.51 -23.70
CA ALA A 67 -12.99 10.30 -23.12
C ALA A 67 -12.56 11.09 -21.88
N VAL A 68 -11.64 10.54 -21.07
CA VAL A 68 -11.04 11.24 -19.93
C VAL A 68 -10.04 12.28 -20.42
N GLU A 69 -9.15 11.92 -21.34
CA GLU A 69 -8.15 12.83 -21.92
C GLU A 69 -8.77 14.06 -22.56
N ALA A 70 -9.90 13.91 -23.26
CA ALA A 70 -10.59 15.00 -23.91
C ALA A 70 -10.93 16.17 -22.97
N LYS A 71 -11.11 15.91 -21.66
CA LYS A 71 -11.40 16.95 -20.67
C LYS A 71 -10.20 17.86 -20.37
N HIS A 72 -8.98 17.41 -20.65
CA HIS A 72 -7.73 18.12 -20.33
C HIS A 72 -7.66 18.58 -18.86
N ASP A 73 -8.23 17.78 -17.95
CA ASP A 73 -8.23 18.07 -16.51
C ASP A 73 -6.92 17.57 -15.89
N PRO A 74 -6.07 18.44 -15.32
CA PRO A 74 -4.81 18.04 -14.70
C PRO A 74 -5.00 17.10 -13.49
N VAL A 75 -6.20 17.06 -12.89
CA VAL A 75 -6.54 16.12 -11.80
C VAL A 75 -6.65 14.68 -12.33
N ASP A 76 -7.04 14.50 -13.59
CA ASP A 76 -7.17 13.17 -14.22
C ASP A 76 -5.82 12.64 -14.77
N LEU A 77 -4.71 13.39 -14.68
CA LEU A 77 -3.44 12.99 -15.29
C LEU A 77 -2.89 11.67 -14.70
N ASP A 78 -2.92 11.48 -13.38
CA ASP A 78 -2.35 10.27 -12.77
C ASP A 78 -3.08 8.99 -13.21
N ARG A 79 -4.41 9.04 -13.34
CA ARG A 79 -5.21 7.89 -13.85
C ARG A 79 -4.98 7.64 -15.35
N LEU A 80 -4.72 8.69 -16.14
CA LEU A 80 -4.30 8.56 -17.54
C LEU A 80 -2.91 7.90 -17.64
N LEU A 81 -1.96 8.34 -16.80
CA LEU A 81 -0.61 7.79 -16.74
C LEU A 81 -0.55 6.36 -16.19
N ALA A 82 -1.43 6.02 -15.25
CA ALA A 82 -1.52 4.68 -14.65
C ALA A 82 -1.74 3.60 -15.72
N THR A 83 -2.60 3.88 -16.70
CA THR A 83 -2.99 2.96 -17.78
C THR A 83 -2.31 3.26 -19.11
N LEU A 84 -1.27 4.12 -19.12
CA LEU A 84 -0.62 4.60 -20.35
C LEU A 84 -0.18 3.47 -21.29
N THR A 85 0.39 2.41 -20.72
CA THR A 85 0.98 1.28 -21.46
C THR A 85 0.07 0.06 -21.56
N ASP A 86 -1.16 0.15 -21.03
CA ASP A 86 -2.08 -0.98 -20.98
C ASP A 86 -2.74 -1.23 -22.33
N GLY A 87 -2.83 -2.51 -22.71
CA GLY A 87 -3.43 -2.94 -23.97
C GLY A 87 -2.43 -3.00 -25.12
N ARG A 88 -2.74 -2.34 -26.24
CA ARG A 88 -1.97 -2.45 -27.49
C ARG A 88 -0.93 -1.34 -27.60
N CYS A 89 0.21 -1.66 -28.21
CA CYS A 89 1.29 -0.69 -28.48
C CYS A 89 0.80 0.54 -29.27
N GLU A 90 -0.06 0.33 -30.27
CA GLU A 90 -0.67 1.42 -31.05
C GLU A 90 -1.47 2.40 -30.19
N HIS A 91 -2.21 1.90 -29.20
CA HIS A 91 -2.95 2.74 -28.26
C HIS A 91 -1.98 3.54 -27.38
N ALA A 92 -0.92 2.91 -26.87
CA ALA A 92 0.09 3.58 -26.07
C ALA A 92 0.80 4.71 -26.85
N ILE A 93 1.08 4.48 -28.15
CA ILE A 93 1.62 5.51 -29.05
C ILE A 93 0.65 6.68 -29.20
N GLU A 94 -0.64 6.40 -29.45
CA GLU A 94 -1.67 7.44 -29.56
C GLU A 94 -1.80 8.25 -28.26
N ARG A 95 -1.79 7.58 -27.11
CA ARG A 95 -1.84 8.22 -25.78
C ARG A 95 -0.63 9.12 -25.55
N LEU A 96 0.58 8.68 -25.90
CA LEU A 96 1.77 9.54 -25.85
C LEU A 96 1.62 10.77 -26.75
N ALA A 97 1.09 10.61 -27.95
CA ALA A 97 0.85 11.73 -28.87
C ALA A 97 -0.21 12.71 -28.35
N LYS A 98 -1.19 12.25 -27.55
CA LYS A 98 -2.12 13.11 -26.82
C LYS A 98 -1.41 13.87 -25.70
N LEU A 99 -0.68 13.16 -24.84
CA LEU A 99 0.06 13.76 -23.72
C LEU A 99 1.15 14.75 -24.17
N ALA A 100 1.73 14.57 -25.36
CA ALA A 100 2.67 15.52 -25.95
C ALA A 100 2.04 16.90 -26.24
N LYS A 101 0.71 17.00 -26.30
CA LYS A 101 -0.01 18.27 -26.47
C LYS A 101 -0.37 18.94 -25.14
N TRP A 102 -0.17 18.23 -24.02
CA TRP A 102 -0.44 18.78 -22.70
C TRP A 102 0.70 19.72 -22.28
N PRO A 103 0.42 20.74 -21.46
CA PRO A 103 1.47 21.52 -20.84
C PRO A 103 2.42 20.62 -20.05
N VAL A 104 3.72 20.96 -20.04
CA VAL A 104 4.73 20.14 -19.36
C VAL A 104 4.35 19.90 -17.89
N ASP A 105 4.49 18.66 -17.43
CA ASP A 105 4.06 18.21 -16.10
C ASP A 105 5.08 17.23 -15.52
N SER A 106 5.44 17.41 -14.25
CA SER A 106 6.45 16.58 -13.59
C SER A 106 6.02 15.12 -13.49
N ARG A 107 4.71 14.86 -13.33
CA ARG A 107 4.14 13.51 -13.20
C ARG A 107 4.31 12.71 -14.49
N THR A 108 4.14 13.37 -15.65
CA THR A 108 4.39 12.75 -16.95
C THR A 108 5.85 12.33 -17.07
N ILE A 109 6.79 13.25 -16.77
CA ILE A 109 8.23 12.95 -16.84
C ILE A 109 8.57 11.77 -15.92
N GLU A 110 8.12 11.81 -14.67
CA GLU A 110 8.34 10.73 -13.70
C GLU A 110 7.83 9.38 -14.22
N LYS A 111 6.60 9.33 -14.75
CA LYS A 111 6.06 8.08 -15.32
C LYS A 111 6.91 7.56 -16.48
N LEU A 112 7.34 8.44 -17.38
CA LEU A 112 8.17 8.04 -18.52
C LEU A 112 9.53 7.52 -18.07
N VAL A 113 10.17 8.17 -17.09
CA VAL A 113 11.44 7.70 -16.52
C VAL A 113 11.27 6.34 -15.85
N THR A 114 10.20 6.11 -15.08
CA THR A 114 9.93 4.79 -14.48
C THR A 114 9.78 3.69 -15.53
N ILE A 115 9.15 3.98 -16.69
CA ILE A 115 9.07 3.02 -17.81
C ILE A 115 10.45 2.71 -18.38
N VAL A 116 11.34 3.70 -18.47
CA VAL A 116 12.72 3.52 -18.96
C VAL A 116 13.60 2.79 -17.93
N GLU A 117 13.38 3.03 -16.63
CA GLU A 117 14.12 2.40 -15.52
C GLU A 117 13.84 0.91 -15.37
N ALA A 118 12.60 0.51 -15.66
CA ALA A 118 12.18 -0.87 -15.65
C ALA A 118 13.14 -1.71 -16.52
N ASP A 119 13.66 -2.81 -15.95
CA ASP A 119 14.79 -3.52 -16.54
C ASP A 119 14.37 -4.33 -17.79
N PRO A 120 14.88 -3.98 -18.99
CA PRO A 120 14.61 -4.77 -20.19
C PRO A 120 15.40 -6.09 -20.23
N ALA A 121 16.35 -6.32 -19.32
CA ALA A 121 17.20 -7.51 -19.26
C ALA A 121 16.57 -8.68 -18.46
N LEU A 122 15.45 -8.46 -17.75
CA LEU A 122 14.67 -9.48 -17.04
C LEU A 122 13.91 -10.45 -17.97
N ARG A 123 14.61 -11.13 -18.89
CA ARG A 123 14.03 -12.16 -19.79
C ARG A 123 14.32 -13.60 -19.39
N ARG A 124 14.83 -13.85 -18.17
CA ARG A 124 14.93 -15.23 -17.64
C ARG A 124 14.03 -15.40 -16.43
N GLY A 125 12.91 -16.09 -16.62
CA GLY A 125 12.06 -16.61 -15.55
C GLY A 125 11.05 -15.63 -14.93
N GLU A 126 11.23 -14.32 -15.10
CA GLU A 126 10.32 -13.30 -14.58
C GLU A 126 9.66 -12.50 -15.71
N VAL A 127 8.41 -12.09 -15.51
CA VAL A 127 7.69 -11.20 -16.42
C VAL A 127 8.31 -9.81 -16.29
N SER A 128 9.09 -9.39 -17.29
CA SER A 128 9.63 -8.02 -17.33
C SER A 128 8.45 -7.02 -17.29
N PRO A 129 8.46 -6.04 -16.38
CA PRO A 129 7.43 -4.99 -16.33
C PRO A 129 7.55 -4.00 -17.48
N VAL A 130 8.56 -4.14 -18.35
CA VAL A 130 8.82 -3.26 -19.48
C VAL A 130 7.89 -3.61 -20.65
N PRO A 131 7.01 -2.71 -21.08
CA PRO A 131 6.10 -2.99 -22.18
C PRO A 131 6.83 -2.91 -23.53
N PHE A 132 6.36 -3.71 -24.49
CA PHE A 132 6.68 -3.53 -25.91
C PHE A 132 8.20 -3.56 -26.26
N THR A 133 8.96 -4.54 -25.74
CA THR A 133 10.42 -4.64 -25.93
C THR A 133 10.89 -5.34 -27.22
N SER A 134 9.99 -5.67 -28.14
CA SER A 134 10.33 -6.24 -29.44
C SER A 134 10.65 -5.16 -30.49
N LEU A 135 11.43 -5.50 -31.52
CA LEU A 135 11.86 -4.54 -32.55
C LEU A 135 10.70 -3.78 -33.25
N PRO A 136 9.54 -4.40 -33.58
CA PRO A 136 8.41 -3.68 -34.18
C PRO A 136 7.83 -2.57 -33.29
N ASN A 137 8.09 -2.63 -31.99
CA ASN A 137 7.56 -1.67 -31.01
C ASN A 137 8.48 -0.48 -30.74
N ARG A 138 9.60 -0.34 -31.48
CA ARG A 138 10.46 0.85 -31.44
C ARG A 138 9.71 2.18 -31.61
N PRO A 139 8.62 2.32 -32.40
CA PRO A 139 7.89 3.57 -32.51
C PRO A 139 7.35 4.09 -31.16
N PHE A 140 6.92 3.20 -30.26
CA PHE A 140 6.53 3.57 -28.90
C PHE A 140 7.70 4.22 -28.14
N TRP A 141 8.85 3.56 -28.12
CA TRP A 141 10.03 4.06 -27.43
C TRP A 141 10.57 5.36 -28.03
N LYS A 142 10.53 5.52 -29.36
CA LYS A 142 10.87 6.78 -30.01
C LYS A 142 9.94 7.91 -29.57
N SER A 143 8.64 7.65 -29.51
CA SER A 143 7.64 8.63 -29.07
C SER A 143 7.84 9.01 -27.60
N LEU A 144 8.14 8.04 -26.74
CA LEU A 144 8.44 8.26 -25.33
C LEU A 144 9.70 9.11 -25.14
N LEU A 145 10.79 8.77 -25.84
CA LEU A 145 12.06 9.49 -25.73
C LEU A 145 11.97 10.91 -26.31
N ALA A 146 11.18 11.11 -27.38
CA ALA A 146 10.88 12.44 -27.91
C ALA A 146 10.14 13.29 -26.87
N LEU A 147 9.12 12.72 -26.22
CA LEU A 147 8.40 13.42 -25.15
C LEU A 147 9.32 13.76 -23.97
N LEU A 148 10.21 12.85 -23.55
CA LEU A 148 11.22 13.16 -22.54
C LEU A 148 12.19 14.26 -22.99
N GLN A 149 12.57 14.30 -24.26
CA GLN A 149 13.43 15.36 -24.81
C GLN A 149 12.76 16.73 -24.73
N ASP A 150 11.48 16.80 -25.07
CA ASP A 150 10.75 18.06 -25.14
C ASP A 150 10.35 18.58 -23.75
N HIS A 151 10.08 17.67 -22.81
CA HIS A 151 9.50 18.00 -21.50
C HIS A 151 10.47 17.86 -20.33
N GLY A 152 11.50 17.02 -20.45
CA GLY A 152 12.46 16.72 -19.38
C GLY A 152 13.42 17.85 -19.07
N ASP A 153 14.17 17.68 -17.98
CA ASP A 153 15.18 18.62 -17.52
C ASP A 153 16.38 17.90 -16.87
N ALA A 154 17.34 18.66 -16.36
CA ALA A 154 18.57 18.13 -15.78
C ALA A 154 18.33 17.21 -14.55
N THR A 155 17.17 17.25 -13.90
CA THR A 155 16.90 16.49 -12.66
C THR A 155 16.87 14.99 -12.89
N ILE A 156 16.45 14.53 -14.07
CA ILE A 156 16.33 13.09 -14.39
C ILE A 156 17.62 12.50 -14.97
N VAL A 157 18.60 13.33 -15.31
CA VAL A 157 19.86 12.91 -15.95
C VAL A 157 20.63 11.85 -15.16
N PRO A 158 20.79 11.94 -13.81
CA PRO A 158 21.49 10.91 -13.05
C PRO A 158 20.85 9.52 -13.21
N ARG A 159 19.51 9.46 -13.23
CA ARG A 159 18.73 8.23 -13.41
C ARG A 159 18.94 7.66 -14.82
N LEU A 160 18.86 8.50 -15.85
CA LEU A 160 19.08 8.08 -17.23
C LEU A 160 20.52 7.61 -17.49
N ARG A 161 21.54 8.27 -16.91
CA ARG A 161 22.94 7.82 -16.98
C ARG A 161 23.13 6.44 -16.36
N ALA A 162 22.52 6.20 -15.20
CA ALA A 162 22.60 4.90 -14.53
C ALA A 162 22.05 3.76 -15.42
N ILE A 163 20.99 4.03 -16.19
CA ILE A 163 20.40 3.07 -17.13
C ILE A 163 21.30 2.90 -18.36
N ALA A 164 21.80 4.00 -18.93
CA ALA A 164 22.66 3.97 -20.12
C ALA A 164 23.97 3.22 -19.87
N ALA A 165 24.47 3.21 -18.63
CA ALA A 165 25.70 2.53 -18.22
C ALA A 165 25.52 1.02 -17.90
N ARG A 166 24.29 0.48 -17.93
CA ARG A 166 24.04 -0.93 -17.64
C ARG A 166 24.68 -1.84 -18.70
N GLU A 167 25.12 -3.02 -18.28
CA GLU A 167 25.52 -4.08 -19.21
C GLU A 167 24.32 -4.47 -20.09
N THR A 168 24.50 -4.44 -21.41
CA THR A 168 23.41 -4.73 -22.35
C THR A 168 23.47 -6.17 -22.83
N ARG A 169 22.34 -6.88 -22.77
CA ARG A 169 22.23 -8.30 -23.14
C ARG A 169 21.27 -8.57 -24.29
N SER A 170 20.77 -7.51 -24.92
CA SER A 170 19.89 -7.58 -26.09
C SER A 170 20.08 -6.37 -26.99
N GLY A 171 19.81 -6.53 -28.29
CA GLY A 171 19.88 -5.41 -29.24
C GLY A 171 18.87 -4.28 -28.93
N PHE A 172 17.80 -4.57 -28.19
CA PHE A 172 16.90 -3.53 -27.69
C PHE A 172 17.56 -2.70 -26.57
N ALA A 173 18.15 -3.37 -25.57
CA ALA A 173 18.84 -2.70 -24.47
C ALA A 173 20.02 -1.85 -24.97
N GLU A 174 20.77 -2.36 -25.95
CA GLU A 174 21.85 -1.62 -26.61
C GLU A 174 21.32 -0.38 -27.36
N TRP A 175 20.22 -0.53 -28.11
CA TRP A 175 19.59 0.59 -28.78
C TRP A 175 19.08 1.66 -27.80
N LEU A 176 18.46 1.25 -26.69
CA LEU A 176 17.95 2.14 -25.67
C LEU A 176 19.11 2.89 -24.98
N SER A 177 20.16 2.18 -24.55
CA SER A 177 21.38 2.80 -23.98
C SER A 177 21.95 3.87 -24.90
N ARG A 178 22.19 3.56 -26.18
CA ARG A 178 22.68 4.53 -27.18
C ARG A 178 21.73 5.72 -27.36
N SER A 179 20.42 5.52 -27.27
CA SER A 179 19.44 6.59 -27.41
C SER A 179 19.45 7.52 -26.19
N LEU A 180 19.59 6.96 -24.98
CA LEU A 180 19.73 7.72 -23.73
C LEU A 180 21.03 8.55 -23.72
N THR A 181 22.15 7.97 -24.16
CA THR A 181 23.44 8.70 -24.26
C THR A 181 23.34 9.94 -25.14
N LYS A 182 22.50 9.92 -26.19
CA LYS A 182 22.24 11.08 -27.05
C LYS A 182 21.28 12.09 -26.42
N LEU A 183 20.32 11.62 -25.62
CA LEU A 183 19.30 12.44 -24.98
C LEU A 183 19.86 13.24 -23.79
N ILE A 184 20.70 12.61 -22.98
CA ILE A 184 21.28 13.20 -21.76
C ILE A 184 21.82 14.63 -21.94
N PRO A 185 22.71 14.94 -22.91
CA PRO A 185 23.24 16.30 -23.06
C PRO A 185 22.17 17.36 -23.41
N ILE A 186 21.06 16.96 -24.03
CA ILE A 186 19.94 17.86 -24.35
C ILE A 186 19.20 18.26 -23.06
N LEU A 187 19.02 17.32 -22.14
CA LEU A 187 18.34 17.54 -20.87
C LEU A 187 19.17 18.36 -19.90
N GLU A 188 20.49 18.18 -19.90
CA GLU A 188 21.42 18.94 -19.06
C GLU A 188 21.38 20.45 -19.31
N ALA A 189 21.05 20.86 -20.54
CA ALA A 189 20.91 22.27 -20.89
C ALA A 189 19.74 22.96 -20.16
N HIS A 190 18.76 22.20 -19.67
CA HIS A 190 17.58 22.71 -18.98
C HIS A 190 17.76 22.58 -17.47
N THR A 191 18.44 23.55 -16.86
CA THR A 191 18.75 23.50 -15.42
C THR A 191 17.59 24.06 -14.59
N PRO A 192 17.16 23.36 -13.53
CA PRO A 192 16.15 23.87 -12.62
C PRO A 192 16.65 25.08 -11.82
N SER A 193 15.71 25.91 -11.42
CA SER A 193 15.91 27.08 -10.58
C SER A 193 15.03 26.99 -9.34
N THR A 194 15.32 27.80 -8.32
CA THR A 194 14.50 27.86 -7.11
C THR A 194 13.22 28.63 -7.40
N SER A 195 12.08 28.13 -6.94
CA SER A 195 10.83 28.90 -7.01
C SER A 195 10.80 30.00 -5.95
N THR A 196 10.25 31.17 -6.31
CA THR A 196 10.08 32.31 -5.40
C THR A 196 8.60 32.58 -5.07
N ASP A 197 7.69 31.68 -5.47
CA ASP A 197 6.26 31.89 -5.24
C ASP A 197 5.94 31.82 -3.73
N PRO A 198 5.50 32.93 -3.11
CA PRO A 198 5.22 32.99 -1.68
C PRO A 198 4.05 32.10 -1.24
N GLN A 199 3.23 31.60 -2.18
CA GLN A 199 2.09 30.74 -1.89
C GLN A 199 2.49 29.28 -1.62
N ILE A 200 3.68 28.85 -2.06
CA ILE A 200 4.12 27.45 -1.96
C ILE A 200 4.07 26.94 -0.53
N ALA A 201 4.58 27.72 0.43
CA ALA A 201 4.59 27.35 1.84
C ALA A 201 3.16 27.19 2.41
N ALA A 202 2.25 28.09 2.04
CA ALA A 202 0.85 28.00 2.47
C ALA A 202 0.16 26.77 1.85
N ILE A 203 0.40 26.50 0.57
CA ILE A 203 -0.15 25.34 -0.14
C ILE A 203 0.39 24.03 0.46
N ALA A 204 1.69 23.96 0.77
CA ALA A 204 2.29 22.81 1.43
C ALA A 204 1.62 22.50 2.78
N ALA A 205 1.37 23.53 3.61
CA ALA A 205 0.65 23.36 4.87
C ALA A 205 -0.80 22.86 4.69
N HIS A 206 -1.48 23.27 3.62
CA HIS A 206 -2.80 22.73 3.28
C HIS A 206 -2.73 21.26 2.83
N ILE A 207 -1.73 20.89 2.03
CA ILE A 207 -1.50 19.49 1.60
C ILE A 207 -1.22 18.60 2.82
N GLU A 208 -0.37 19.05 3.73
CA GLU A 208 -0.07 18.33 4.98
C GLU A 208 -1.34 18.13 5.81
N ARG A 209 -2.17 19.17 5.97
CA ARG A 209 -3.45 19.05 6.68
C ARG A 209 -4.38 18.02 6.04
N ASP A 210 -4.49 18.00 4.72
CA ASP A 210 -5.37 17.08 4.01
C ASP A 210 -4.85 15.64 3.99
N GLU A 211 -3.54 15.44 3.98
CA GLU A 211 -2.92 14.12 4.14
C GLU A 211 -3.10 13.62 5.58
N SER A 212 -2.96 14.48 6.59
CA SER A 212 -3.25 14.14 7.99
C SER A 212 -4.73 13.86 8.24
N ALA A 213 -5.65 14.51 7.52
CA ALA A 213 -7.08 14.25 7.62
C ALA A 213 -7.51 12.92 6.95
N ASP A 214 -6.70 12.41 6.00
CA ASP A 214 -6.94 11.19 5.22
C ASP A 214 -6.09 10.01 5.67
N GLN A 215 -5.08 10.26 6.51
CA GLN A 215 -4.61 9.23 7.43
C GLN A 215 -5.83 8.82 8.24
N PRO A 216 -6.26 7.53 8.18
CA PRO A 216 -7.36 7.08 9.00
C PRO A 216 -7.00 7.34 10.45
N THR A 217 -7.61 8.38 11.01
CA THR A 217 -7.80 8.47 12.44
C THR A 217 -8.84 7.38 12.71
N VAL A 218 -8.39 6.28 13.35
CA VAL A 218 -9.09 5.01 13.61
C VAL A 218 -8.83 3.87 12.59
N GLU A 219 -7.74 3.16 12.87
CA GLU A 219 -7.63 1.68 12.96
C GLU A 219 -7.88 0.78 11.74
N THR A 220 -6.81 0.32 11.09
CA THR A 220 -6.86 -0.93 10.32
C THR A 220 -7.07 -2.12 11.26
N GLY A 221 -7.74 -3.20 10.81
CA GLY A 221 -7.94 -4.39 11.63
C GLY A 221 -6.63 -4.92 12.26
N ASP A 222 -5.53 -4.86 11.52
CA ASP A 222 -4.20 -5.25 12.02
C ASP A 222 -3.70 -4.36 13.17
N SER A 223 -3.96 -3.05 13.12
CA SER A 223 -3.58 -2.13 14.21
C SER A 223 -4.40 -2.37 15.48
N LEU A 224 -5.67 -2.75 15.34
CA LEU A 224 -6.53 -3.14 16.46
C LEU A 224 -6.08 -4.45 17.10
N TYR A 225 -5.74 -5.45 16.29
CA TYR A 225 -5.12 -6.67 16.80
C TYR A 225 -3.78 -6.37 17.50
N ALA A 226 -2.95 -5.49 16.94
CA ALA A 226 -1.70 -5.07 17.56
C ALA A 226 -1.90 -4.38 18.91
N ALA A 227 -2.93 -3.53 19.07
CA ALA A 227 -3.27 -2.90 20.33
C ALA A 227 -3.66 -3.94 21.40
N VAL A 228 -4.45 -4.95 21.04
CA VAL A 228 -4.78 -6.05 21.96
C VAL A 228 -3.54 -6.86 22.36
N TRP A 229 -2.63 -7.14 21.42
CA TRP A 229 -1.38 -7.88 21.72
C TRP A 229 -0.38 -7.08 22.55
N ALA A 230 -0.38 -5.76 22.43
CA ALA A 230 0.48 -4.87 23.23
C ALA A 230 -0.02 -4.76 24.68
N ALA A 231 -1.33 -4.81 24.90
CA ALA A 231 -1.96 -4.74 26.21
C ALA A 231 -2.93 -5.92 26.44
N PRO A 232 -2.43 -7.17 26.56
CA PRO A 232 -3.26 -8.38 26.59
C PRO A 232 -4.13 -8.52 27.84
N ASP A 233 -4.04 -7.65 28.84
CA ASP A 233 -4.94 -7.63 30.00
C ASP A 233 -6.00 -6.53 29.95
N ASP A 234 -5.88 -5.56 29.03
CA ASP A 234 -6.78 -4.44 28.92
C ASP A 234 -8.00 -4.79 28.04
N ASP A 235 -9.20 -4.55 28.56
CA ASP A 235 -10.45 -4.81 27.84
C ASP A 235 -10.79 -3.67 26.86
N ALA A 236 -10.23 -2.47 27.02
CA ALA A 236 -10.54 -1.34 26.16
C ALA A 236 -10.17 -1.59 24.68
N PRO A 237 -8.95 -2.05 24.32
CA PRO A 237 -8.62 -2.40 22.94
C PRO A 237 -9.49 -3.52 22.36
N ARG A 238 -10.00 -4.42 23.22
CA ARG A 238 -10.85 -5.53 22.81
C ARG A 238 -12.25 -5.07 22.45
N LEU A 239 -12.81 -4.12 23.19
CA LEU A 239 -14.11 -3.51 22.88
C LEU A 239 -14.08 -2.81 21.53
N VAL A 240 -13.05 -2.00 21.28
CA VAL A 240 -12.91 -1.30 19.99
C VAL A 240 -12.75 -2.30 18.83
N LEU A 241 -11.94 -3.35 19.01
CA LEU A 241 -11.83 -4.42 18.02
C LEU A 241 -13.16 -5.17 17.81
N ALA A 242 -13.93 -5.40 18.88
CA ALA A 242 -15.22 -6.09 18.79
C ALA A 242 -16.25 -5.30 17.97
N ASP A 243 -16.33 -4.00 18.19
CA ASP A 243 -17.21 -3.09 17.44
C ASP A 243 -16.79 -3.05 15.96
N PHE A 244 -15.50 -2.83 15.69
CA PHE A 244 -14.94 -2.82 14.33
C PHE A 244 -15.25 -4.09 13.52
N LEU A 245 -15.12 -5.26 14.17
CA LEU A 245 -15.39 -6.56 13.55
C LEU A 245 -16.89 -6.79 13.34
N SER A 246 -17.72 -6.36 14.29
CA SER A 246 -19.18 -6.52 14.23
C SER A 246 -19.78 -5.69 13.09
N GLU A 247 -19.32 -4.45 12.88
CA GLU A 247 -19.74 -3.60 11.75
C GLU A 247 -19.48 -4.24 10.39
N ARG A 248 -18.46 -5.10 10.31
CA ARG A 248 -18.07 -5.81 9.08
C ARG A 248 -18.69 -7.20 8.97
N GLY A 249 -19.55 -7.57 9.91
CA GLY A 249 -20.19 -8.87 9.95
C GLY A 249 -19.24 -10.02 10.28
N ASP A 250 -18.06 -9.76 10.87
CA ASP A 250 -17.16 -10.81 11.33
C ASP A 250 -17.70 -11.39 12.66
N PRO A 251 -17.99 -12.71 12.72
CA PRO A 251 -18.53 -13.36 13.92
C PRO A 251 -17.62 -13.28 15.15
N ARG A 252 -16.33 -12.93 14.98
CA ARG A 252 -15.41 -12.74 16.10
C ARG A 252 -15.75 -11.51 16.94
N GLY A 253 -16.31 -10.46 16.34
CA GLY A 253 -16.76 -9.26 17.07
C GLY A 253 -17.81 -9.63 18.12
N GLU A 254 -18.87 -10.31 17.69
CA GLU A 254 -19.91 -10.86 18.57
C GLU A 254 -19.31 -11.76 19.66
N PHE A 255 -18.36 -12.64 19.28
CA PHE A 255 -17.72 -13.54 20.24
C PHE A 255 -16.91 -12.81 21.33
N ILE A 256 -16.13 -11.78 20.97
CA ILE A 256 -15.39 -10.96 21.94
C ILE A 256 -16.37 -10.33 22.94
N SER A 257 -17.44 -9.68 22.44
CA SER A 257 -18.45 -9.02 23.28
C SER A 257 -19.14 -10.00 24.24
N LEU A 258 -19.51 -11.19 23.77
CA LEU A 258 -20.09 -12.24 24.62
C LEU A 258 -19.13 -12.69 25.73
N GLN A 259 -17.84 -12.89 25.42
CA GLN A 259 -16.86 -13.31 26.42
C GLN A 259 -16.54 -12.21 27.44
N LEU A 260 -16.56 -10.93 27.04
CA LEU A 260 -16.42 -9.79 27.96
C LEU A 260 -17.64 -9.67 28.88
N ALA A 261 -18.85 -9.81 28.35
CA ALA A 261 -20.08 -9.85 29.16
C ALA A 261 -20.07 -11.03 30.15
N ARG A 262 -19.55 -12.20 29.74
CA ARG A 262 -19.37 -13.35 30.64
C ARG A 262 -18.41 -13.02 31.79
N HIS A 263 -17.28 -12.39 31.48
CA HIS A 263 -16.29 -11.98 32.49
C HIS A 263 -16.86 -10.94 33.47
N ALA A 264 -17.73 -10.05 32.98
CA ALA A 264 -18.47 -9.09 33.80
C ALA A 264 -19.69 -9.69 34.54
N ASN A 265 -19.93 -11.01 34.44
CA ASN A 265 -21.10 -11.70 35.01
C ASN A 265 -22.47 -11.16 34.55
N THR A 266 -22.54 -10.62 33.34
CA THR A 266 -23.78 -10.05 32.74
C THR A 266 -24.34 -10.90 31.61
N LEU A 267 -23.68 -12.00 31.23
CA LEU A 267 -24.10 -12.87 30.14
C LEU A 267 -25.22 -13.84 30.54
N ASP A 268 -26.33 -13.80 29.80
CA ASP A 268 -27.49 -14.67 29.99
C ASP A 268 -27.33 -16.08 29.38
N ALA A 269 -28.33 -16.94 29.57
CA ALA A 269 -28.28 -18.32 29.07
C ALA A 269 -28.25 -18.40 27.53
N ALA A 270 -28.94 -17.51 26.84
CA ALA A 270 -28.94 -17.45 25.38
C ALA A 270 -27.57 -17.04 24.83
N GLY A 271 -26.94 -16.02 25.44
CA GLY A 271 -25.59 -15.58 25.13
C GLY A 271 -24.54 -16.67 25.37
N LYS A 272 -24.63 -17.42 26.48
CA LYS A 272 -23.75 -18.58 26.72
C LYS A 272 -23.88 -19.66 25.65
N LYS A 273 -25.10 -19.93 25.16
CA LYS A 273 -25.32 -20.87 24.06
C LYS A 273 -24.69 -20.35 22.76
N ARG A 274 -24.90 -19.07 22.45
CA ARG A 274 -24.35 -18.41 21.26
C ARG A 274 -22.83 -18.38 21.25
N GLU A 275 -22.19 -18.06 22.38
CA GLU A 275 -20.74 -18.12 22.57
C GLU A 275 -20.19 -19.51 22.22
N LYS A 276 -20.82 -20.57 22.75
CA LYS A 276 -20.45 -21.98 22.50
C LYS A 276 -20.59 -22.34 21.01
N GLU A 277 -21.66 -21.88 20.35
CA GLU A 277 -21.87 -22.10 18.92
C GLU A 277 -20.80 -21.44 18.05
N LEU A 278 -20.49 -20.17 18.33
CA LEU A 278 -19.48 -19.40 17.62
C LEU A 278 -18.09 -20.04 17.77
N LEU A 279 -17.70 -20.40 19.00
CA LEU A 279 -16.42 -21.05 19.25
C LEU A 279 -16.31 -22.40 18.53
N LYS A 280 -17.38 -23.21 18.54
CA LYS A 280 -17.40 -24.51 17.85
C LYS A 280 -17.17 -24.35 16.34
N ARG A 281 -17.75 -23.31 15.73
CA ARG A 281 -17.68 -23.05 14.28
C ARG A 281 -16.38 -22.41 13.84
N HIS A 282 -15.87 -21.42 14.60
CA HIS A 282 -14.81 -20.52 14.11
C HIS A 282 -13.46 -20.65 14.80
N LYS A 283 -13.31 -21.44 15.87
CA LYS A 283 -12.05 -21.53 16.64
C LYS A 283 -10.79 -21.72 15.80
N LYS A 284 -10.82 -22.57 14.75
CA LYS A 284 -9.65 -22.80 13.88
C LYS A 284 -9.31 -21.55 13.06
N GLN A 285 -10.31 -20.85 12.55
CA GLN A 285 -10.13 -19.61 11.78
C GLN A 285 -9.52 -18.50 12.66
N TRP A 286 -9.99 -18.34 13.89
CA TRP A 286 -9.53 -17.27 14.78
C TRP A 286 -8.11 -17.47 15.33
N LEU A 287 -7.60 -18.71 15.34
CA LEU A 287 -6.19 -18.99 15.61
C LEU A 287 -5.27 -18.48 14.48
N GLY A 288 -5.81 -18.28 13.27
CA GLY A 288 -5.06 -17.71 12.16
C GLY A 288 -3.77 -18.50 11.86
N PRO A 289 -2.64 -17.81 11.62
CA PRO A 289 -1.38 -18.44 11.23
C PRO A 289 -0.84 -19.45 12.25
N ILE A 290 -1.10 -19.29 13.55
CA ILE A 290 -0.54 -20.16 14.60
C ILE A 290 -1.34 -21.47 14.79
N ALA A 291 -2.49 -21.63 14.13
CA ALA A 291 -3.35 -22.81 14.25
C ALA A 291 -2.63 -24.17 14.07
N PRO A 292 -1.66 -24.34 13.14
CA PRO A 292 -0.97 -25.61 12.97
C PRO A 292 -0.08 -26.04 14.15
N LEU A 293 0.28 -25.10 15.03
CA LEU A 293 1.12 -25.33 16.21
C LEU A 293 0.29 -25.62 17.48
N ILE A 294 -1.03 -25.79 17.34
CA ILE A 294 -1.97 -25.91 18.47
C ILE A 294 -2.89 -27.11 18.29
N GLN A 295 -3.04 -27.93 19.34
CA GLN A 295 -4.04 -28.98 19.38
C GLN A 295 -5.46 -28.42 19.60
N LEU A 296 -6.26 -28.42 18.53
CA LEU A 296 -7.61 -27.81 18.50
C LEU A 296 -8.64 -28.38 19.49
N HIS A 297 -8.36 -29.52 20.11
CA HIS A 297 -9.23 -30.18 21.07
C HIS A 297 -8.86 -29.88 22.53
N ASN A 298 -7.74 -29.21 22.78
CA ASN A 298 -7.25 -28.86 24.12
C ASN A 298 -6.79 -27.39 24.15
N LEU A 299 -7.77 -26.48 24.12
CA LEU A 299 -7.56 -25.04 24.13
C LEU A 299 -8.72 -24.31 24.83
N ARG A 300 -8.47 -23.09 25.28
CA ARG A 300 -9.48 -22.19 25.86
C ARG A 300 -9.32 -20.78 25.32
N PHE A 301 -10.46 -20.18 24.99
CA PHE A 301 -10.55 -18.76 24.65
C PHE A 301 -11.16 -17.99 25.81
N GLU A 302 -10.58 -16.85 26.12
CA GLU A 302 -11.13 -15.87 27.05
C GLU A 302 -11.01 -14.48 26.43
N ARG A 303 -12.04 -13.65 26.65
CA ARG A 303 -12.13 -12.29 26.12
C ARG A 303 -11.82 -12.19 24.62
N GLY A 304 -12.21 -13.22 23.86
CA GLY A 304 -12.07 -13.32 22.41
C GLY A 304 -10.72 -13.83 21.87
N PHE A 305 -9.79 -14.21 22.73
CA PHE A 305 -8.44 -14.64 22.36
C PHE A 305 -8.04 -15.95 23.03
N LEU A 306 -7.08 -16.64 22.42
CA LEU A 306 -6.53 -17.87 22.97
C LEU A 306 -5.71 -17.54 24.22
N VAL A 307 -6.11 -18.14 25.35
CA VAL A 307 -5.41 -17.96 26.63
C VAL A 307 -4.77 -19.25 27.13
N THR A 308 -5.29 -20.41 26.73
CA THR A 308 -4.64 -21.68 27.00
C THR A 308 -4.62 -22.60 25.80
N CYS A 309 -3.52 -23.34 25.64
CA CYS A 309 -3.38 -24.27 24.53
C CYS A 309 -2.42 -25.41 24.83
N GLN A 310 -2.72 -26.58 24.28
CA GLN A 310 -1.73 -27.61 24.08
C GLN A 310 -0.98 -27.37 22.76
N LEU A 311 0.34 -27.28 22.84
CA LEU A 311 1.22 -27.10 21.70
C LEU A 311 1.34 -28.41 20.90
N GLU A 312 1.41 -28.25 19.58
CA GLU A 312 1.79 -29.28 18.60
C GLU A 312 3.11 -28.85 17.93
N PRO A 313 4.27 -29.19 18.53
CA PRO A 313 5.55 -28.62 18.10
C PRO A 313 5.94 -29.03 16.68
N ASN A 314 6.44 -28.07 15.90
CA ASN A 314 6.93 -28.28 14.53
C ASN A 314 8.10 -27.33 14.26
N ALA A 315 9.31 -27.90 14.15
CA ALA A 315 10.55 -27.13 14.07
C ALA A 315 10.61 -26.13 12.90
N GLU A 316 9.95 -26.41 11.78
CA GLU A 316 9.96 -25.53 10.61
C GLU A 316 9.00 -24.36 10.79
N LEU A 317 7.78 -24.64 11.24
CA LEU A 317 6.78 -23.60 11.53
C LEU A 317 7.18 -22.72 12.71
N GLU A 318 7.95 -23.24 13.65
CA GLU A 318 8.53 -22.46 14.75
C GLU A 318 9.47 -21.34 14.25
N LYS A 319 10.17 -21.54 13.13
CA LYS A 319 11.06 -20.51 12.56
C LYS A 319 10.27 -19.32 12.01
N THR A 320 9.13 -19.58 11.39
CA THR A 320 8.33 -18.56 10.69
C THR A 320 7.27 -17.93 11.59
N LEU A 321 6.68 -18.70 12.50
CA LEU A 321 5.57 -18.27 13.35
C LEU A 321 5.96 -17.96 14.80
N GLY A 322 7.19 -18.29 15.21
CA GLY A 322 7.69 -18.04 16.58
C GLY A 322 7.84 -16.56 16.94
N ALA A 323 7.71 -15.63 15.99
CA ALA A 323 7.70 -14.19 16.25
C ALA A 323 6.29 -13.57 16.18
N HIS A 324 5.25 -14.38 15.95
CA HIS A 324 3.91 -13.85 15.74
C HIS A 324 3.31 -13.27 17.04
N PRO A 325 2.79 -12.03 17.05
CA PRO A 325 2.35 -11.37 18.28
C PRO A 325 1.16 -12.04 18.98
N ALA A 326 0.39 -12.89 18.29
CA ALA A 326 -0.70 -13.67 18.89
C ALA A 326 -0.29 -14.60 20.05
N TRP A 327 1.00 -14.91 20.22
CA TRP A 327 1.48 -15.67 21.39
C TRP A 327 1.37 -14.87 22.70
N SER A 328 1.26 -13.54 22.64
CA SER A 328 1.19 -12.64 23.81
C SER A 328 -0.04 -12.81 24.70
N THR A 329 -1.13 -13.38 24.18
CA THR A 329 -2.39 -13.56 24.94
C THR A 329 -2.43 -14.87 25.72
N ILE A 330 -1.48 -15.78 25.47
CA ILE A 330 -1.45 -17.10 26.11
C ILE A 330 -0.91 -16.95 27.54
N ARG A 331 -1.62 -17.56 28.48
CA ARG A 331 -1.32 -17.54 29.92
C ARG A 331 -0.88 -18.89 30.43
N GLU A 332 -1.42 -19.97 29.87
CA GLU A 332 -1.02 -21.33 30.23
C GLU A 332 -0.83 -22.19 28.99
N TYR A 333 0.18 -23.06 29.02
CA TYR A 333 0.41 -23.97 27.91
C TYR A 333 0.80 -25.37 28.39
N LEU A 334 0.45 -26.36 27.57
CA LEU A 334 0.86 -27.75 27.75
C LEU A 334 1.67 -28.19 26.53
N ILE A 335 2.72 -28.98 26.76
CA ILE A 335 3.56 -29.55 25.71
C ILE A 335 3.93 -30.98 26.09
N HIS A 336 3.91 -31.88 25.12
CA HIS A 336 4.22 -33.30 25.33
C HIS A 336 5.67 -33.48 25.78
N HIS A 337 5.88 -34.37 26.74
CA HIS A 337 7.21 -34.65 27.32
C HIS A 337 8.23 -35.12 26.27
N TYR A 338 7.78 -35.88 25.27
CA TYR A 338 8.63 -36.34 24.17
C TYR A 338 9.19 -35.19 23.30
N SER A 339 8.38 -34.15 23.02
CA SER A 339 8.81 -33.01 22.19
C SER A 339 9.95 -32.22 22.85
N ILE A 340 9.91 -32.07 24.17
CA ILE A 340 10.95 -31.39 24.95
C ILE A 340 12.29 -32.13 24.85
N ASN A 341 12.26 -33.45 25.00
CA ASN A 341 13.45 -34.30 24.92
C ASN A 341 14.07 -34.27 23.51
N ALA A 342 13.24 -34.20 22.47
CA ALA A 342 13.68 -34.07 21.07
C ALA A 342 14.14 -32.64 20.70
N GLY A 343 14.03 -31.67 21.63
CA GLY A 343 14.42 -30.27 21.38
C GLY A 343 13.46 -29.49 20.48
N THR A 344 12.34 -30.08 20.07
CA THR A 344 11.30 -29.44 19.25
C THR A 344 10.31 -28.70 20.17
N GLY A 345 9.94 -27.46 19.85
CA GLY A 345 9.09 -26.62 20.70
C GLY A 345 9.84 -25.72 21.67
N LYS A 346 11.17 -25.85 21.79
CA LYS A 346 12.01 -25.03 22.70
C LYS A 346 11.86 -23.52 22.44
N ARG A 347 11.70 -23.12 21.17
CA ARG A 347 11.53 -21.70 20.80
C ARG A 347 10.19 -21.14 21.27
N LEU A 348 9.11 -21.91 21.10
CA LEU A 348 7.78 -21.53 21.56
C LEU A 348 7.71 -21.47 23.08
N VAL A 349 8.32 -22.43 23.77
CA VAL A 349 8.43 -22.44 25.23
C VAL A 349 9.11 -21.16 25.72
N ALA A 350 10.30 -20.85 25.21
CA ALA A 350 11.03 -19.65 25.59
C ALA A 350 10.27 -18.35 25.29
N LEU A 351 9.56 -18.30 24.15
CA LEU A 351 8.71 -17.16 23.79
C LEU A 351 7.54 -16.99 24.76
N LEU A 352 6.81 -18.07 25.05
CA LEU A 352 5.66 -18.07 25.94
C LEU A 352 6.06 -17.67 27.35
N GLU A 353 7.17 -18.19 27.86
CA GLU A 353 7.73 -17.81 29.17
C GLU A 353 8.14 -16.34 29.21
N LYS A 354 8.70 -15.80 28.11
CA LYS A 354 9.01 -14.36 27.98
C LYS A 354 7.75 -13.49 28.05
N HIS A 355 6.61 -13.98 27.55
CA HIS A 355 5.32 -13.32 27.69
C HIS A 355 4.61 -13.60 29.03
N GLY A 356 5.27 -14.31 29.96
CA GLY A 356 4.74 -14.62 31.29
C GLY A 356 3.78 -15.81 31.33
N ALA A 357 3.69 -16.61 30.27
CA ALA A 357 2.86 -17.80 30.25
C ALA A 357 3.48 -18.93 31.08
N GLN A 358 2.65 -19.67 31.80
CA GLN A 358 3.05 -20.75 32.69
C GLN A 358 2.81 -22.12 32.05
N ARG A 359 3.76 -23.03 32.26
CA ARG A 359 3.60 -24.43 31.83
C ARG A 359 2.72 -25.17 32.82
N THR A 360 1.72 -25.91 32.32
CA THR A 360 0.92 -26.84 33.12
C THR A 360 1.15 -28.30 32.72
N GLN A 361 0.94 -29.21 33.67
CA GLN A 361 0.95 -30.67 33.45
C GLN A 361 -0.46 -31.25 33.31
N GLN A 362 -1.50 -30.47 33.60
CA GLN A 362 -2.88 -30.90 33.50
C GLN A 362 -3.44 -30.56 32.12
N LYS A 363 -4.25 -31.45 31.55
CA LYS A 363 -5.05 -31.10 30.37
C LYS A 363 -5.98 -29.98 30.76
N PHE A 364 -6.17 -28.99 29.88
CA PHE A 364 -7.16 -27.96 30.10
C PHE A 364 -8.52 -28.66 30.10
N THR A 365 -9.20 -28.62 31.24
CA THR A 365 -10.61 -29.00 31.32
C THR A 365 -11.33 -28.25 30.21
N ARG A 366 -12.19 -28.95 29.44
CA ARG A 366 -13.09 -28.28 28.49
C ARG A 366 -13.80 -27.21 29.31
N GLY A 367 -13.51 -25.94 29.05
CA GLY A 367 -14.19 -24.81 29.68
C GLY A 367 -15.66 -24.86 29.28
N ILE A 368 -16.42 -25.66 30.02
CA ILE A 368 -17.87 -25.82 29.95
C ILE A 368 -18.28 -26.09 31.39
N GLU A 369 -18.31 -25.03 32.18
CA GLU A 369 -19.46 -24.79 33.04
C GLU A 369 -20.30 -23.70 32.36
#